data_AF-A0AAV5IKV0-F1
#
_entry.id   AF-A0AAV5IKV0-F1
#
_cell.length_a   1.000
_cell.length_b   1.000
_cell.length_c   1.000
_cell.angle_alpha   90.00
_cell.angle_beta   90.00
_cell.angle_gamma   90.00
#
_symmetry.space_group_name_H-M   'P 1'
#
loop_
_entity.id
_entity.type
_entity.pdbx_description
1 polymer ?
#
loop_
_entity_poly.entity_id
_entity_poly.type
_entity_poly.pdbx_seq_one_letter_code
_entity_poly.pdbx_strand_id
1 'polypeptide(L)'
;MCMACGFTSTTYDPCIDFPLDLEPNRGGSAKSSSTKSHNSCNVEAERISLNKDCSISTLKGCLERFTRPERLGSDQKFFCQKCQVRQECLKQMSIRKLPLVSCFHIKRFEHSSIRKMSRKVDGHLQFPFSLDMAPYLSSSILRSRFGHRIFPFDGDEQDAPNDLSSEFELFAVVTHTGRLDAGHYVTYLRFSNQWYKCDDAWITQVSENIVRAAQGYMMFYVQKMLCYRASEK
;
A
#
# COMPACT_ATOMS: atom_id res chain seq x y z
N MET A 1 6.92 -19.50 -3.50
CA MET A 1 8.19 -20.21 -3.20
C MET A 1 7.94 -21.26 -2.12
N CYS A 2 8.23 -22.52 -2.41
CA CYS A 2 8.20 -23.61 -1.44
C CYS A 2 9.28 -23.42 -0.37
N MET A 3 8.92 -23.48 0.92
CA MET A 3 9.87 -23.30 2.01
C MET A 3 10.79 -24.51 2.23
N ALA A 4 10.39 -25.70 1.76
CA ALA A 4 11.19 -26.92 1.89
C ALA A 4 12.29 -27.06 0.83
N CYS A 5 11.99 -26.74 -0.44
CA CYS A 5 12.91 -27.00 -1.56
C CYS A 5 13.28 -25.77 -2.39
N GLY A 6 12.73 -24.59 -2.07
CA GLY A 6 12.99 -23.34 -2.78
C GLY A 6 12.32 -23.21 -4.15
N PHE A 7 11.63 -24.24 -4.65
CA PHE A 7 10.93 -24.18 -5.93
C PHE A 7 9.95 -23.00 -5.97
N THR A 8 10.04 -22.19 -7.02
CA THR A 8 9.22 -20.98 -7.19
C THR A 8 8.41 -21.13 -8.46
N SER A 9 7.11 -20.86 -8.33
CA SER A 9 6.18 -20.70 -9.44
C SER A 9 5.80 -19.23 -9.51
N THR A 10 5.66 -18.71 -10.74
CA THR A 10 5.32 -17.32 -11.03
C THR A 10 4.06 -17.29 -11.89
N THR A 11 3.11 -16.44 -11.51
CA THR A 11 1.87 -16.20 -12.25
C THR A 11 1.79 -14.70 -12.57
N TYR A 12 1.23 -14.37 -13.74
CA TYR A 12 1.06 -13.00 -14.20
C TYR A 12 -0.43 -12.68 -14.31
N ASP A 13 -0.87 -11.70 -13.52
CA ASP A 13 -2.27 -11.29 -13.46
C ASP A 13 -2.38 -9.81 -13.90
N PRO A 14 -3.23 -9.48 -14.89
CA PRO A 14 -3.53 -8.10 -15.22
C PRO A 14 -4.35 -7.44 -14.09
N CYS A 15 -4.07 -6.17 -13.79
CA CYS A 15 -4.82 -5.38 -12.83
C CYS A 15 -5.04 -3.95 -13.35
N ILE A 16 -6.13 -3.32 -12.91
CA ILE A 16 -6.52 -1.94 -13.29
C ILE A 16 -6.23 -0.97 -12.12
N ASP A 17 -6.30 -1.46 -10.89
CA ASP A 17 -6.06 -0.72 -9.66
C ASP A 17 -5.30 -1.56 -8.62
N PHE A 18 -4.73 -0.87 -7.63
CA PHE A 18 -4.00 -1.48 -6.52
C PHE A 18 -4.82 -1.31 -5.23
N PRO A 19 -5.49 -2.36 -4.75
CA PRO A 19 -6.29 -2.30 -3.53
C PRO A 19 -5.37 -2.48 -2.31
N LEU A 20 -5.18 -1.40 -1.55
CA LEU A 20 -4.23 -1.31 -0.45
C LEU A 20 -4.91 -1.33 0.92
N ASP A 21 -4.38 -2.15 1.82
CA ASP A 21 -4.84 -2.22 3.21
C ASP A 21 -4.20 -1.09 4.05
N LEU A 22 -5.00 -0.47 4.92
CA LEU A 22 -4.48 0.44 5.93
C LEU A 22 -3.90 -0.34 7.11
N GLU A 23 -2.86 0.21 7.74
CA GLU A 23 -2.34 -0.34 8.98
C GLU A 23 -3.43 -0.23 10.07
N PRO A 24 -3.87 -1.34 10.68
CA PRO A 24 -4.77 -1.26 11.81
C PRO A 24 -4.03 -0.61 12.97
N ASN A 25 -4.54 0.55 13.41
CA ASN A 25 -4.01 1.24 14.58
C ASN A 25 -4.08 0.27 15.78
N ARG A 26 -2.93 -0.19 16.29
CA ARG A 26 -2.86 -1.18 17.38
C ARG A 26 -3.23 -0.53 18.73
N GLY A 27 -4.47 -0.07 18.84
CA GLY A 27 -5.08 0.41 20.08
C GLY A 27 -6.21 -0.54 20.49
N GLY A 28 -5.89 -1.70 21.05
CA GLY A 28 -6.91 -2.65 21.52
C GLY A 28 -6.33 -3.84 22.29
N SER A 29 -6.37 -3.74 23.62
CA SER A 29 -6.25 -4.79 24.65
C SER A 29 -5.64 -6.14 24.26
N ALA A 30 -4.32 -6.24 24.39
CA ALA A 30 -3.72 -7.50 24.85
C ALA A 30 -3.88 -7.56 26.38
N LYS A 31 -4.81 -8.40 26.86
CA LYS A 31 -4.87 -8.79 28.26
C LYS A 31 -3.60 -9.60 28.55
N SER A 32 -2.62 -9.02 29.23
CA SER A 32 -1.53 -9.80 29.81
C SER A 32 -2.05 -10.51 31.06
N SER A 33 -1.88 -11.82 31.06
CA SER A 33 -2.05 -12.69 32.22
C SER A 33 -1.07 -12.25 33.31
N SER A 34 -1.61 -11.79 34.45
CA SER A 34 -0.84 -11.41 35.62
C SER A 34 -0.35 -12.67 36.36
N THR A 35 0.95 -12.94 36.31
CA THR A 35 1.64 -13.79 37.29
C THR A 35 2.21 -12.86 38.36
N LYS A 36 1.76 -13.02 39.61
CA LYS A 36 2.22 -12.24 40.77
C LYS A 36 3.62 -12.70 41.19
N SER A 37 4.54 -11.77 41.39
CA SER A 37 5.67 -11.95 42.30
C SER A 37 6.05 -10.61 42.94
N HIS A 38 6.08 -10.60 44.27
CA HIS A 38 6.44 -9.49 45.15
C HIS A 38 7.94 -9.14 45.04
N ASN A 39 8.28 -7.84 45.05
CA ASN A 39 9.21 -7.23 46.01
C ASN A 39 9.38 -5.70 45.78
N SER A 40 9.49 -5.00 46.91
CA SER A 40 9.77 -3.56 47.16
C SER A 40 11.19 -3.15 46.73
N CYS A 41 11.67 -1.89 46.62
CA CYS A 41 11.24 -0.53 47.00
C CYS A 41 12.15 0.52 46.26
N ASN A 42 11.57 1.69 45.97
CA ASN A 42 12.08 3.05 45.69
C ASN A 42 13.54 3.32 45.27
N VAL A 43 13.72 4.05 44.16
CA VAL A 43 14.36 5.40 44.11
C VAL A 43 13.73 6.20 42.94
N GLU A 44 13.43 7.48 43.18
CA GLU A 44 12.86 8.46 42.26
C GLU A 44 13.74 8.72 41.03
N ALA A 45 13.13 8.68 39.84
CA ALA A 45 13.56 9.48 38.70
C ALA A 45 12.36 9.79 37.80
N GLU A 46 12.35 11.03 37.35
CA GLU A 46 11.25 11.78 36.76
C GLU A 46 10.57 11.17 35.53
N ARG A 47 9.32 11.60 35.37
CA ARG A 47 8.37 11.25 34.31
C ARG A 47 8.92 11.55 32.92
N ILE A 48 9.08 10.51 32.10
CA ILE A 48 8.94 10.60 30.65
C ILE A 48 7.98 9.49 30.21
N SER A 49 6.68 9.82 30.18
CA SER A 49 5.70 9.02 29.45
C SER A 49 6.08 9.05 27.98
N LEU A 50 6.80 8.02 27.52
CA LEU A 50 7.05 7.81 26.11
C LEU A 50 5.71 7.65 25.39
N ASN A 51 5.45 8.60 24.50
CA ASN A 51 4.34 8.63 23.59
C ASN A 51 4.14 7.25 22.97
N LYS A 52 2.89 6.79 23.07
CA LYS A 52 2.39 5.65 22.32
C LYS A 52 2.40 6.09 20.85
N ASP A 53 3.48 5.81 20.12
CA ASP A 53 3.61 6.13 18.71
C ASP A 53 2.45 5.50 17.94
N CYS A 54 1.45 6.33 17.65
CA CYS A 54 0.44 6.04 16.66
C CYS A 54 1.16 6.15 15.31
N SER A 55 1.74 5.04 14.84
CA SER A 55 2.47 5.01 13.58
C SER A 55 1.59 5.55 12.46
N ILE A 56 1.98 6.70 11.90
CA ILE A 56 1.24 7.36 10.82
C ILE A 56 1.22 6.41 9.62
N SER A 57 0.03 6.10 9.12
CA SER A 57 -0.11 5.29 7.91
C SER A 57 0.33 6.11 6.69
N THR A 58 1.20 5.55 5.85
CA THR A 58 1.67 6.19 4.62
C THR A 58 1.37 5.33 3.40
N LEU A 59 1.12 5.96 2.24
CA LEU A 59 0.91 5.24 0.98
C LEU A 59 2.11 4.33 0.63
N LYS A 60 3.33 4.81 0.90
CA LYS A 60 4.56 4.03 0.70
C LYS A 60 4.56 2.77 1.58
N GLY A 61 4.21 2.91 2.87
CA GLY A 61 4.08 1.76 3.78
C GLY A 61 3.00 0.77 3.34
N CYS A 62 1.88 1.26 2.80
CA CYS A 62 0.86 0.40 2.21
C CYS A 62 1.37 -0.39 0.99
N LEU A 63 2.16 0.23 0.11
CA LEU A 63 2.77 -0.41 -1.05
C LEU A 63 3.87 -1.41 -0.67
N GLU A 64 4.68 -1.06 0.33
CA GLU A 64 5.67 -1.97 0.91
C GLU A 64 4.99 -3.22 1.47
N ARG A 65 3.86 -3.05 2.17
CA ARG A 65 3.08 -4.17 2.70
C ARG A 65 2.44 -5.00 1.60
N PHE A 66 1.90 -4.36 0.56
CA PHE A 66 1.31 -5.02 -0.61
C PHE A 66 2.33 -5.90 -1.34
N THR A 67 3.58 -5.46 -1.42
CA THR A 67 4.67 -6.18 -2.09
C THR A 67 5.54 -7.05 -1.17
N ARG A 68 5.20 -7.11 0.12
CA ARG A 68 5.94 -7.90 1.12
C ARG A 68 5.67 -9.39 0.93
N PRO A 69 6.69 -10.27 1.05
CA PRO A 69 6.46 -11.70 1.13
C PRO A 69 5.58 -12.06 2.34
N GLU A 70 4.55 -12.88 2.10
CA GLU A 70 3.66 -13.42 3.11
C GLU A 70 3.78 -14.95 3.15
N ARG A 71 3.72 -15.52 4.36
CA ARG A 71 3.58 -16.98 4.54
C ARG A 71 2.11 -17.32 4.36
N LEU A 72 1.81 -18.29 3.50
CA LEU A 72 0.46 -18.86 3.44
C LEU A 72 0.18 -19.58 4.76
N GLY A 73 -1.05 -19.48 5.27
CA GLY A 73 -1.47 -20.12 6.52
C GLY A 73 -1.27 -21.64 6.50
N SER A 74 -1.22 -22.27 7.68
CA SER A 74 -1.05 -23.73 7.81
C SER A 74 -2.20 -24.52 7.18
N ASP A 75 -3.37 -23.89 7.05
CA ASP A 75 -4.58 -24.35 6.36
C ASP A 75 -4.52 -24.14 4.83
N GLN A 76 -3.60 -23.31 4.34
CA GLN A 76 -3.46 -22.90 2.93
C GLN A 76 -2.16 -23.42 2.30
N LYS A 77 -1.72 -24.63 2.68
CA LYS A 77 -0.54 -25.26 2.08
C LYS A 77 -0.72 -25.44 0.57
N PHE A 78 0.30 -25.02 -0.17
CA PHE A 78 0.31 -25.06 -1.63
C PHE A 78 0.99 -26.35 -2.12
N PHE A 79 0.49 -26.95 -3.19
CA PHE A 79 1.09 -28.15 -3.76
C PHE A 79 2.40 -27.82 -4.47
N CYS A 80 3.52 -28.35 -3.97
CA CYS A 80 4.82 -28.14 -4.60
C CYS A 80 5.06 -29.20 -5.68
N GLN A 81 5.18 -28.77 -6.95
CA GLN A 81 5.45 -29.67 -8.09
C GLN A 81 6.81 -30.39 -7.98
N LYS A 82 7.79 -29.83 -7.26
CA LYS A 82 9.08 -30.50 -7.06
C LYS A 82 9.03 -31.55 -5.95
N CYS A 83 8.34 -31.26 -4.84
CA CYS A 83 8.22 -32.18 -3.72
C CYS A 83 7.07 -33.18 -3.87
N GLN A 84 6.16 -32.95 -4.82
CA GLN A 84 4.94 -33.73 -5.04
C GLN A 84 4.05 -33.85 -3.77
N VAL A 85 4.07 -32.82 -2.92
CA VAL A 85 3.30 -32.75 -1.68
C VAL A 85 2.94 -31.30 -1.33
N ARG A 86 1.89 -31.11 -0.53
CA ARG A 86 1.50 -29.80 -0.01
C ARG A 86 2.50 -29.31 1.03
N GLN A 87 3.06 -28.13 0.78
CA GLN A 87 4.11 -27.53 1.60
C GLN A 87 3.71 -26.13 2.07
N GLU A 88 4.36 -25.69 3.13
CA GLU A 88 4.34 -24.27 3.51
C GLU A 88 5.09 -23.45 2.46
N CYS A 89 4.50 -22.34 2.07
CA CYS A 89 4.97 -21.54 0.96
C CYS A 89 4.93 -20.05 1.29
N LEU A 90 5.89 -19.32 0.73
CA LEU A 90 5.86 -17.87 0.64
C LEU A 90 5.16 -17.44 -0.65
N LYS A 91 4.24 -16.50 -0.55
CA LYS A 91 3.65 -15.75 -1.66
C LYS A 91 4.16 -14.32 -1.62
N GLN A 92 4.43 -13.73 -2.77
CA GLN A 92 4.82 -12.33 -2.87
C GLN A 92 4.23 -11.73 -4.13
N MET A 93 3.64 -10.55 -4.01
CA MET A 93 3.17 -9.77 -5.15
C MET A 93 4.22 -8.72 -5.52
N SER A 94 4.31 -8.40 -6.80
CA SER A 94 5.20 -7.36 -7.33
C SER A 94 4.65 -6.85 -8.65
N ILE A 95 5.07 -5.66 -9.06
CA ILE A 95 4.58 -5.04 -10.28
C ILE A 95 5.54 -5.36 -11.42
N ARG A 96 5.06 -6.07 -12.45
CA ARG A 96 5.87 -6.38 -13.64
C ARG A 96 5.89 -5.22 -14.64
N LYS A 97 4.72 -4.65 -14.92
CA LYS A 97 4.52 -3.58 -15.90
C LYS A 97 3.71 -2.45 -15.27
N LEU A 98 4.20 -1.22 -15.36
CA LEU A 98 3.52 -0.04 -14.86
C LEU A 98 2.55 0.51 -15.92
N PRO A 99 1.31 0.89 -15.54
CA PRO A 99 0.42 1.65 -16.41
C PRO A 99 0.84 3.13 -16.47
N LEU A 100 0.38 3.85 -17.49
CA LEU A 100 0.58 5.31 -17.59
C LEU A 100 -0.10 6.06 -16.43
N VAL A 101 -1.23 5.54 -15.96
CA VAL A 101 -1.98 6.02 -14.81
C VAL A 101 -2.17 4.88 -13.82
N SER A 102 -1.70 5.07 -12.59
CA SER A 102 -1.89 4.13 -11.48
C SER A 102 -3.01 4.61 -10.56
N CYS A 103 -3.97 3.72 -10.29
CA CYS A 103 -5.03 3.94 -9.31
C CYS A 103 -4.72 3.17 -8.03
N PHE A 104 -4.64 3.87 -6.90
CA PHE A 104 -4.50 3.27 -5.57
C PHE A 104 -5.82 3.38 -4.83
N HIS A 105 -6.47 2.25 -4.58
CA HIS A 105 -7.72 2.17 -3.83
C HIS A 105 -7.42 1.77 -2.39
N ILE A 106 -7.76 2.63 -1.44
CA ILE A 106 -7.55 2.36 -0.02
C ILE A 106 -8.75 1.59 0.52
N LYS A 107 -8.52 0.36 0.98
CA LYS A 107 -9.54 -0.50 1.58
C LYS A 107 -9.93 0.03 2.96
N ARG A 108 -10.84 1.01 2.98
CA ARG A 108 -11.33 1.66 4.19
C ARG A 108 -12.48 0.94 4.87
N PHE A 109 -12.81 -0.29 4.49
CA PHE A 109 -13.93 -1.02 5.07
C PHE A 109 -13.49 -2.37 5.58
N GLU A 110 -13.78 -2.62 6.84
CA GLU A 110 -13.50 -3.88 7.52
C GLU A 110 -14.81 -4.54 7.92
N HIS A 111 -14.94 -5.83 7.63
CA HIS A 111 -16.06 -6.66 8.05
C HIS A 111 -15.59 -7.65 9.12
N SER A 112 -16.19 -7.58 10.31
CA SER A 112 -15.96 -8.53 11.38
C SER A 112 -17.10 -9.55 11.43
N SER A 113 -16.82 -10.79 11.02
CA SER A 113 -17.76 -11.90 11.14
C SER A 113 -18.08 -12.21 12.61
N ILE A 114 -17.09 -12.14 13.49
CA ILE A 114 -17.24 -12.38 14.94
C ILE A 114 -18.19 -11.38 15.57
N ARG A 115 -18.02 -10.09 15.25
CA ARG A 115 -18.85 -9.01 15.81
C ARG A 115 -20.11 -8.73 14.99
N LYS A 116 -20.32 -9.43 13.86
CA LYS A 116 -21.39 -9.20 12.87
C LYS A 116 -21.56 -7.72 12.53
N MET A 117 -20.45 -7.01 12.34
CA MET A 117 -20.46 -5.58 12.05
C MET A 117 -19.43 -5.23 10.98
N SER A 118 -19.81 -4.28 10.14
CA SER A 118 -18.90 -3.57 9.25
C SER A 118 -18.57 -2.20 9.83
N ARG A 119 -17.34 -1.75 9.64
CA ARG A 119 -16.96 -0.38 9.99
C ARG A 119 -16.09 0.24 8.91
N LYS A 120 -16.15 1.57 8.83
CA LYS A 120 -15.18 2.35 8.08
C LYS A 120 -13.92 2.57 8.91
N VAL A 121 -12.77 2.57 8.25
CA VAL A 121 -11.45 2.86 8.80
C VAL A 121 -11.12 4.31 8.43
N ASP A 122 -11.44 5.23 9.34
CA ASP A 122 -11.20 6.67 9.19
C ASP A 122 -9.78 7.09 9.59
N GLY A 123 -8.83 6.15 9.65
CA GLY A 123 -7.42 6.45 9.87
C GLY A 123 -6.87 7.36 8.77
N HIS A 124 -6.19 8.44 9.14
CA HIS A 124 -5.53 9.31 8.17
C HIS A 124 -4.41 8.54 7.47
N LEU A 125 -4.34 8.71 6.14
CA LEU A 125 -3.29 8.13 5.30
C LEU A 125 -2.53 9.28 4.67
N GLN A 126 -1.24 9.37 4.97
CA GLN A 126 -0.36 10.33 4.32
C GLN A 126 0.05 9.81 2.94
N PHE A 127 -0.09 10.64 1.92
CA PHE A 127 0.34 10.33 0.56
C PHE A 127 1.20 11.47 -0.02
N PRO A 128 2.24 11.14 -0.80
CA PRO A 128 3.10 12.15 -1.42
C PRO A 128 2.50 12.66 -2.73
N PHE A 129 2.91 13.84 -3.20
CA PHE A 129 2.53 14.30 -4.55
C PHE A 129 3.41 13.72 -5.65
N SER A 130 4.61 13.25 -5.29
CA SER A 130 5.50 12.50 -6.17
C SER A 130 5.79 11.14 -5.55
N LEU A 131 5.67 10.09 -6.35
CA LEU A 131 5.80 8.70 -5.94
C LEU A 131 6.77 7.98 -6.87
N ASP A 132 7.79 7.36 -6.29
CA ASP A 132 8.65 6.44 -7.02
C ASP A 132 8.12 5.01 -6.84
N MET A 133 7.82 4.35 -7.96
CA MET A 133 7.31 2.99 -8.01
C MET A 133 8.41 1.93 -8.17
N ALA A 134 9.67 2.33 -8.42
CA ALA A 134 10.77 1.40 -8.65
C ALA A 134 10.94 0.34 -7.54
N PRO A 135 10.81 0.65 -6.24
CA PRO A 135 10.97 -0.34 -5.17
C PRO A 135 9.97 -1.50 -5.23
N TYR A 136 8.82 -1.29 -5.87
CA TYR A 136 7.71 -2.25 -5.91
C TYR A 136 7.73 -3.11 -7.19
N LEU A 137 8.68 -2.87 -8.09
CA LEU A 137 8.83 -3.61 -9.34
C LEU A 137 9.46 -4.99 -9.13
N SER A 138 9.03 -5.97 -9.93
CA SER A 138 9.58 -7.33 -9.90
C SER A 138 11.11 -7.33 -10.12
N SER A 139 11.60 -6.52 -11.06
CA SER A 139 13.04 -6.38 -11.37
C SER A 139 13.84 -5.89 -10.17
N SER A 140 13.37 -4.85 -9.49
CA SER A 140 14.01 -4.27 -8.30
C SER A 140 14.02 -5.25 -7.12
N ILE A 141 12.89 -5.90 -6.85
CA ILE A 141 12.75 -6.88 -5.76
C ILE A 141 13.71 -8.07 -5.98
N LEU A 142 13.78 -8.57 -7.22
CA LEU A 142 14.66 -9.69 -7.57
C LEU A 142 16.14 -9.29 -7.48
N ARG A 143 16.51 -8.12 -8.01
CA ARG A 143 17.87 -7.57 -7.91
C ARG A 143 18.31 -7.37 -6.47
N SER A 144 17.42 -6.87 -5.60
CA SER A 144 17.71 -6.70 -4.17
C SER A 144 17.96 -8.04 -3.47
N ARG A 145 17.20 -9.09 -3.82
CA ARG A 145 17.32 -10.41 -3.18
C ARG A 145 18.54 -11.21 -3.65
N PHE A 146 18.81 -11.21 -4.95
CA PHE A 146 19.76 -12.14 -5.57
C PHE A 146 21.01 -11.46 -6.16
N GLY A 147 21.09 -10.13 -6.07
CA GLY A 147 22.13 -9.35 -6.74
C GLY A 147 22.08 -9.53 -8.26
N HIS A 148 23.23 -9.38 -8.94
CA HIS A 148 23.35 -9.59 -10.38
C HIS A 148 23.41 -11.08 -10.81
N ARG A 149 23.02 -12.02 -9.95
CA ARG A 149 23.15 -13.47 -10.20
C ARG A 149 21.94 -14.11 -10.90
N ILE A 150 21.11 -13.33 -11.57
CA ILE A 150 19.94 -13.86 -12.29
C ILE A 150 20.32 -14.06 -13.77
N PHE A 151 20.23 -15.30 -14.23
CA PHE A 151 20.18 -15.64 -15.65
C PHE A 151 18.90 -15.04 -16.24
N PRO A 152 18.92 -14.44 -17.45
CA PRO A 152 17.72 -13.92 -18.08
C PRO A 152 16.63 -14.99 -18.05
N PHE A 153 15.51 -14.67 -17.43
CA PHE A 153 14.36 -15.57 -17.33
C PHE A 153 13.80 -15.71 -18.75
N ASP A 154 13.64 -16.94 -19.25
CA ASP A 154 13.11 -17.23 -20.58
C ASP A 154 11.89 -16.34 -20.89
N GLY A 155 12.05 -15.46 -21.87
CA GLY A 155 11.02 -14.49 -22.29
C GLY A 155 11.33 -13.02 -22.02
N ASP A 156 12.61 -12.64 -21.84
CA ASP A 156 13.06 -11.27 -22.11
C ASP A 156 13.06 -11.08 -23.64
N GLU A 157 11.86 -11.08 -24.23
CA GLU A 157 11.70 -10.50 -25.54
C GLU A 157 12.10 -9.04 -25.44
N GLN A 158 13.10 -8.76 -26.25
CA GLN A 158 13.78 -7.53 -26.49
C GLN A 158 12.81 -6.55 -27.18
N ASP A 159 11.67 -6.26 -26.57
CA ASP A 159 10.60 -5.43 -27.14
C ASP A 159 9.90 -4.61 -26.05
N ALA A 160 10.58 -3.56 -25.57
CA ALA A 160 9.99 -2.24 -25.29
C ALA A 160 11.04 -1.35 -24.59
N PRO A 161 11.08 -0.05 -24.90
CA PRO A 161 12.09 0.85 -24.35
C PRO A 161 12.00 0.86 -22.82
N ASN A 162 13.15 0.63 -22.19
CA ASN A 162 13.39 0.69 -20.75
C ASN A 162 13.31 2.14 -20.21
N ASP A 163 12.44 2.95 -20.81
CA ASP A 163 12.47 4.42 -20.77
C ASP A 163 11.18 5.00 -20.19
N LEU A 164 10.29 4.15 -19.66
CA LEU A 164 9.14 4.61 -18.88
C LEU A 164 9.59 4.82 -17.43
N SER A 165 9.65 6.09 -17.04
CA SER A 165 9.95 6.51 -15.68
C SER A 165 9.07 5.79 -14.64
N SER A 166 9.69 5.35 -13.55
CA SER A 166 8.98 4.88 -12.35
C SER A 166 8.50 6.02 -11.47
N GLU A 167 8.75 7.29 -11.87
CA GLU A 167 8.28 8.47 -11.17
C GLU A 167 6.86 8.82 -11.62
N PHE A 168 6.00 8.99 -10.62
CA PHE A 168 4.59 9.28 -10.77
C PHE A 168 4.24 10.57 -10.03
N GLU A 169 3.30 11.33 -10.58
CA GLU A 169 2.73 12.52 -9.93
C GLU A 169 1.25 12.35 -9.64
N LEU A 170 0.86 12.75 -8.44
CA LEU A 170 -0.54 12.78 -8.03
C LEU A 170 -1.26 13.89 -8.80
N PHE A 171 -2.38 13.53 -9.43
CA PHE A 171 -3.24 14.50 -10.11
C PHE A 171 -4.69 14.45 -9.65
N ALA A 172 -5.14 13.36 -9.01
CA ALA A 172 -6.48 13.32 -8.42
C ALA A 172 -6.54 12.53 -7.11
N VAL A 173 -7.37 13.00 -6.18
CA VAL A 173 -7.70 12.32 -4.92
C VAL A 173 -9.21 12.33 -4.76
N VAL A 174 -9.82 11.15 -4.67
CA VAL A 174 -11.24 11.01 -4.31
C VAL A 174 -11.31 10.74 -2.81
N THR A 175 -12.16 11.48 -2.11
CA THR A 175 -12.46 11.25 -0.69
C THR A 175 -13.89 10.77 -0.52
N HIS A 176 -14.13 10.10 0.59
CA HIS A 176 -15.45 9.67 0.99
C HIS A 176 -15.70 10.06 2.44
N THR A 177 -16.76 10.82 2.71
CA THR A 177 -17.25 11.15 4.05
C THR A 177 -18.55 10.41 4.32
N GLY A 178 -18.77 9.96 5.56
CA GLY A 178 -19.94 9.14 5.91
C GLY A 178 -19.63 7.68 6.20
N ARG A 179 -20.68 6.86 6.18
CA ARG A 179 -20.74 5.45 6.57
C ARG A 179 -20.67 4.51 5.37
N LEU A 180 -20.72 3.20 5.63
CA LEU A 180 -20.68 2.18 4.56
C LEU A 180 -21.89 2.23 3.63
N ASP A 181 -23.03 2.62 4.15
CA ASP A 181 -24.35 2.59 3.52
C ASP A 181 -24.81 3.95 2.99
N ALA A 182 -24.18 5.04 3.44
CA ALA A 182 -24.47 6.39 3.00
C ALA A 182 -23.25 7.30 3.20
N GLY A 183 -22.99 8.16 2.23
CA GLY A 183 -21.89 9.12 2.32
C GLY A 183 -21.86 10.10 1.17
N HIS A 184 -20.80 10.88 1.12
CA HIS A 184 -20.57 11.91 0.12
C HIS A 184 -19.17 11.81 -0.46
N TYR A 185 -19.06 11.97 -1.77
CA TYR A 185 -17.80 11.87 -2.50
C TYR A 185 -17.39 13.24 -3.00
N VAL A 186 -16.13 13.59 -2.77
CA VAL A 186 -15.51 14.82 -3.24
C VAL A 186 -14.22 14.47 -3.95
N THR A 187 -13.90 15.19 -5.02
CA THR A 187 -12.66 15.00 -5.77
C THR A 187 -11.76 16.22 -5.64
N TYR A 188 -10.50 16.01 -5.32
CA TYR A 188 -9.44 16.99 -5.48
C TYR A 188 -8.71 16.72 -6.78
N LEU A 189 -8.65 17.70 -7.68
CA LEU A 189 -8.04 17.58 -9.00
C LEU A 189 -6.93 18.62 -9.17
N ARG A 190 -5.78 18.20 -9.73
CA ARG A 190 -4.69 19.09 -10.11
C ARG A 190 -4.84 19.46 -11.58
N PHE A 191 -4.95 20.75 -11.86
CA PHE A 191 -5.02 21.31 -13.21
C PHE A 191 -4.12 22.55 -13.30
N SER A 192 -3.25 22.61 -14.30
CA SER A 192 -2.29 23.72 -14.49
C SER A 192 -1.51 24.10 -13.21
N ASN A 193 -0.98 23.08 -12.52
CA ASN A 193 -0.26 23.21 -11.24
C ASN A 193 -1.07 23.82 -10.08
N GLN A 194 -2.39 23.91 -10.20
CA GLN A 194 -3.29 24.36 -9.14
C GLN A 194 -4.24 23.25 -8.73
N TRP A 195 -4.62 23.23 -7.46
CA TRP A 195 -5.55 22.23 -6.93
C TRP A 195 -6.95 22.80 -6.82
N TYR A 196 -7.92 21.99 -7.20
CA TYR A 196 -9.34 22.30 -7.12
C TYR A 196 -10.07 21.22 -6.34
N LYS A 197 -10.93 21.61 -5.41
CA LYS A 197 -11.91 20.74 -4.77
C LYS A 197 -13.21 20.82 -5.58
N CYS A 198 -13.59 19.70 -6.17
CA CYS A 198 -14.84 19.49 -6.91
C CYS A 198 -15.83 18.77 -5.98
N ASP A 199 -16.84 19.51 -5.53
CA ASP A 199 -17.89 19.09 -4.61
C ASP A 199 -19.24 19.28 -5.32
N ASP A 200 -19.70 18.23 -6.00
CA ASP A 200 -20.82 18.27 -6.95
C ASP A 200 -20.68 19.42 -7.97
N ALA A 201 -21.58 20.40 -7.93
CA ALA A 201 -21.58 21.57 -8.81
C ALA A 201 -20.55 22.64 -8.41
N TRP A 202 -19.89 22.51 -7.26
CA TRP A 202 -19.01 23.52 -6.70
C TRP A 202 -17.54 23.18 -6.95
N ILE A 203 -16.86 24.00 -7.75
CA ILE A 203 -15.43 23.88 -8.02
C ILE A 203 -14.73 25.05 -7.32
N THR A 204 -13.85 24.74 -6.38
CA THR A 204 -13.14 25.76 -5.58
C THR A 204 -11.64 25.49 -5.60
N GLN A 205 -10.85 26.53 -5.82
CA GLN A 205 -9.39 26.41 -5.72
C GLN A 205 -8.99 26.19 -4.25
N VAL A 206 -8.06 25.27 -4.02
CA VAL A 206 -7.56 24.91 -2.69
C VAL A 206 -6.04 24.84 -2.67
N SER A 207 -5.45 24.99 -1.48
CA SER A 207 -4.00 24.84 -1.30
C SER A 207 -3.59 23.36 -1.21
N GLU A 208 -2.33 23.09 -1.51
CA GLU A 208 -1.72 21.76 -1.35
C GLU A 208 -1.92 21.16 0.06
N ASN A 209 -1.89 22.01 1.09
CA ASN A 209 -2.05 21.57 2.48
C ASN A 209 -3.44 20.98 2.73
N ILE A 210 -4.48 21.53 2.10
CA ILE A 210 -5.84 20.99 2.19
C ILE A 210 -5.90 19.60 1.54
N VAL A 211 -5.25 19.44 0.38
CA VAL A 211 -5.20 18.16 -0.34
C VAL A 211 -4.43 17.11 0.47
N ARG A 212 -3.28 17.46 1.06
CA ARG A 212 -2.49 16.55 1.91
C ARG A 212 -3.25 16.08 3.16
N ALA A 213 -4.11 16.94 3.72
CA ALA A 213 -4.93 16.62 4.87
C ALA A 213 -6.16 15.75 4.50
N ALA A 214 -6.50 15.62 3.23
CA ALA A 214 -7.68 14.91 2.76
C ALA A 214 -7.62 13.40 3.10
N GLN A 215 -8.76 12.82 3.46
CA GLN A 215 -8.88 11.38 3.69
C GLN A 215 -9.03 10.63 2.36
N GLY A 216 -7.92 10.43 1.65
CA GLY A 216 -7.88 9.77 0.34
C GLY A 216 -8.50 8.37 0.39
N TYR A 217 -9.56 8.16 -0.40
CA TYR A 217 -10.19 6.88 -0.64
C TYR A 217 -9.63 6.23 -1.90
N MET A 218 -9.51 7.00 -2.98
CA MET A 218 -8.79 6.61 -4.19
C MET A 218 -7.81 7.72 -4.57
N MET A 219 -6.61 7.34 -5.03
CA MET A 219 -5.61 8.29 -5.51
C MET A 219 -5.13 7.89 -6.89
N PHE A 220 -5.08 8.87 -7.79
CA PHE A 220 -4.65 8.68 -9.17
C PHE A 220 -3.34 9.39 -9.40
N TYR A 221 -2.36 8.61 -9.84
CA TYR A 221 -1.05 9.10 -10.21
C TYR A 221 -0.79 8.84 -11.69
N VAL A 222 -0.18 9.79 -12.37
CA VAL A 222 0.24 9.66 -13.76
C VAL A 222 1.76 9.62 -13.84
N GLN A 223 2.32 8.88 -14.80
CA GLN A 223 3.76 8.89 -15.06
C GLN A 223 4.23 10.32 -15.34
N LYS A 224 5.29 10.75 -14.65
CA LYS A 224 5.77 12.13 -14.67
C LYS A 224 6.16 12.63 -16.06
N MET A 225 6.67 11.74 -16.92
CA MET A 225 6.96 12.07 -18.32
C MET A 225 5.75 12.57 -19.10
N LEU A 226 4.53 12.18 -18.71
CA LEU A 226 3.30 12.65 -19.36
C LEU A 226 2.83 14.01 -18.80
N CYS A 227 3.14 14.33 -17.53
CA CYS A 227 2.88 15.66 -16.97
C CYS A 227 3.61 16.75 -17.75
N TYR A 228 4.90 16.55 -18.02
CA TYR A 228 5.72 17.55 -18.73
C TYR A 228 5.18 17.86 -20.13
N ARG A 229 4.74 16.84 -20.87
CA ARG A 229 4.20 17.02 -22.23
C ARG A 229 2.85 17.76 -22.27
N ALA A 230 2.10 17.74 -21.17
CA ALA A 230 0.82 18.45 -21.06
C ALA A 230 0.97 19.90 -20.60
N SER A 231 2.03 20.23 -19.85
CA SER A 231 2.32 21.58 -19.35
C SER A 231 3.05 22.49 -20.35
N GLU A 232 3.55 21.94 -21.45
CA GLU A 232 4.23 22.70 -22.53
C GLU A 232 3.27 23.24 -23.61
N LYS A 233 1.95 23.15 -23.40
CA LYS A 233 0.91 23.69 -24.28
C LYS A 233 0.01 24.65 -23.53
#